data_AF-X0QHI0-F1
#
_entry.id   AF-X0QHI0-F1
#
_cell.length_a   1.000
_cell.length_b   1.000
_cell.length_c   1.000
_cell.angle_alpha   90.00
_cell.angle_beta   90.00
_cell.angle_gamma   90.00
#
_symmetry.space_group_name_H-M   'P 1'
#
loop_
_entity.id
_entity.type
_entity.pdbx_description
1 polymer ?
#
loop_
_entity_poly.entity_id
_entity_poly.type
_entity_poly.pdbx_seq_one_letter_code
_entity_poly.pdbx_strand_id
1 'polypeptide(L)'
;MTIHVNEANLIFHLQTDHTSYIFQIMENGEAGQIYYGRKIHVQPAYQNLTSKEWRDDNPSLSEAAPNFQPAAIKAEYSSLGKGDFRYPAFQITQKNGSRITELQYDHYQLSAGKKRLAGLPSTFDDTDDDAQTLIISFKDQITGLTVDLNYSLFPHQDVIVRSTTFTNPSSEKLVIDRALSSQLDLPDDNYDLIQFSGTWAKERHLYRNHLRPGIQSISSLRTSSSHQQNPFMILVRPETTDQQGAAFGFNLVYSGNFLDSIEVDQYNTSRILTGINPDEFGWQLGPGASFQTPEAS
;
A
#
# COMPACT_ATOMS: atom_id res chain seq x y z
N MET A 1 -1.37 -4.91 23.68
CA MET A 1 -1.55 -3.73 22.83
C MET A 1 -0.72 -3.97 21.58
N THR A 2 -1.37 -4.05 20.43
CA THR A 2 -0.78 -4.60 19.20
C THR A 2 -0.37 -3.49 18.24
N ILE A 3 -0.99 -2.30 18.33
CA ILE A 3 -0.55 -1.10 17.62
C ILE A 3 0.09 -0.11 18.60
N HIS A 4 1.35 0.26 18.34
CA HIS A 4 2.10 1.24 19.10
C HIS A 4 2.29 2.52 18.28
N VAL A 5 1.97 3.66 18.88
CA VAL A 5 2.16 4.97 18.25
C VAL A 5 3.13 5.79 19.08
N ASN A 6 4.23 6.21 18.47
CA ASN A 6 5.11 7.23 19.04
C ASN A 6 4.70 8.59 18.48
N GLU A 7 3.93 9.36 19.26
CA GLU A 7 3.42 10.66 18.81
C GLU A 7 4.52 11.70 18.62
N ALA A 8 5.62 11.62 19.37
CA ALA A 8 6.72 12.58 19.27
C ALA A 8 7.44 12.52 17.91
N ASN A 9 7.57 11.32 17.34
CA ASN A 9 8.23 11.08 16.06
C ASN A 9 7.27 10.63 14.95
N LEU A 10 5.96 10.55 15.22
CA LEU A 10 4.91 10.03 14.36
C LEU A 10 5.27 8.69 13.71
N ILE A 11 5.68 7.73 14.56
CA ILE A 11 5.98 6.35 14.15
C ILE A 11 4.82 5.46 14.53
N PHE A 12 4.37 4.67 13.57
CA PHE A 12 3.31 3.69 13.74
C PHE A 12 3.91 2.29 13.60
N HIS A 13 3.85 1.51 14.67
CA HIS A 13 4.42 0.17 14.74
C HIS A 13 3.35 -0.84 15.10
N LEU A 14 2.91 -1.60 14.10
CA LEU A 14 1.90 -2.63 14.20
C LEU A 14 2.59 -3.97 14.45
N GLN A 15 2.22 -4.67 15.51
CA GLN A 15 2.77 -5.96 15.91
C GLN A 15 1.67 -7.01 16.02
N THR A 16 1.75 -8.02 15.15
CA THR A 16 1.04 -9.28 15.35
C THR A 16 1.79 -10.15 16.35
N ASP A 17 1.39 -11.41 16.49
CA ASP A 17 2.11 -12.37 17.33
C ASP A 17 3.56 -12.55 16.84
N HIS A 18 3.78 -12.60 15.52
CA HIS A 18 5.09 -12.92 14.93
C HIS A 18 5.65 -11.88 13.95
N THR A 19 4.92 -10.83 13.60
CA THR A 19 5.37 -9.82 12.63
C THR A 19 5.43 -8.39 13.19
N SER A 20 6.12 -7.52 12.46
CA SER A 20 6.12 -6.07 12.68
C SER A 20 6.01 -5.35 11.36
N TYR A 21 5.06 -4.42 11.27
CA TYR A 21 4.90 -3.47 10.17
C TYR A 21 5.10 -2.06 10.72
N ILE A 22 6.01 -1.30 10.11
CA ILE A 22 6.48 -0.03 10.65
C ILE A 22 6.56 1.01 9.56
N PHE A 23 5.88 2.13 9.76
CA PHE A 23 5.99 3.32 8.91
C PHE A 23 6.06 4.58 9.78
N GLN A 24 6.49 5.69 9.17
CA GLN A 24 6.66 6.98 9.84
C GLN A 24 6.19 8.12 8.95
N ILE A 25 5.62 9.17 9.55
CA ILE A 25 5.38 10.43 8.85
C ILE A 25 6.70 11.18 8.68
N MET A 26 7.05 11.44 7.42
CA MET A 26 8.32 12.03 7.04
C MET A 26 8.28 13.57 7.06
N GLU A 27 9.45 14.18 6.86
CA GLU A 27 9.65 15.63 6.81
C GLU A 27 8.74 16.35 5.80
N ASN A 28 8.36 15.68 4.71
CA ASN A 28 7.46 16.23 3.68
C ASN A 28 5.96 15.97 3.95
N GLY A 29 5.62 15.39 5.11
CA GLY A 29 4.25 15.06 5.51
C GLY A 29 3.70 13.75 4.96
N GLU A 30 4.42 13.03 4.10
CA GLU A 30 3.99 11.74 3.57
C GLU A 30 4.42 10.59 4.49
N ALA A 31 3.77 9.43 4.39
CA ALA A 31 4.17 8.24 5.12
C ALA A 31 5.28 7.46 4.37
N GLY A 32 6.39 7.22 5.07
CA GLY A 32 7.51 6.40 4.63
C GLY A 32 7.52 5.04 5.31
N GLN A 33 7.57 3.98 4.51
CA GLN A 33 7.65 2.60 4.97
C GLN A 33 9.06 2.33 5.52
N ILE A 34 9.15 1.77 6.72
CA ILE A 34 10.43 1.46 7.38
C ILE A 34 10.73 -0.04 7.25
N TYR A 35 9.79 -0.89 7.67
CA TYR A 35 10.03 -2.32 7.81
C TYR A 35 8.73 -3.11 7.78
N TYR A 36 8.74 -4.25 7.08
CA TYR A 36 7.76 -5.31 7.25
C TYR A 36 8.44 -6.67 7.26
N GLY A 37 8.17 -7.48 8.28
CA GLY A 37 8.74 -8.81 8.44
C GLY A 37 8.59 -9.35 9.86
N ARG A 38 9.52 -10.21 10.27
CA ARG A 38 9.56 -10.79 11.62
C ARG A 38 9.48 -9.71 12.70
N LYS A 39 8.75 -10.00 13.78
CA LYS A 39 8.55 -9.08 14.91
C LYS A 39 9.88 -8.57 15.46
N ILE A 40 10.01 -7.25 15.55
CA ILE A 40 11.13 -6.54 16.18
C ILE A 40 10.61 -5.65 17.31
N HIS A 41 11.48 -5.28 18.25
CA HIS A 41 11.10 -4.46 19.40
C HIS A 41 10.64 -3.05 18.98
N VAL A 42 9.65 -2.54 19.70
CA VAL A 42 9.20 -1.15 19.60
C VAL A 42 10.34 -0.23 20.03
N GLN A 43 10.64 0.77 19.22
CA GLN A 43 11.64 1.79 19.50
C GLN A 43 11.04 3.18 19.28
N PRO A 44 11.54 4.21 19.99
CA PRO A 44 11.07 5.57 19.77
C PRO A 44 11.46 6.13 18.39
N ALA A 45 12.52 5.59 17.77
CA ALA A 45 12.97 5.96 16.43
C ALA A 45 13.79 4.81 15.79
N TYR A 46 13.81 4.77 14.46
CA TYR A 46 14.58 3.79 13.67
C TYR A 46 15.57 4.48 12.72
N GLN A 47 16.32 5.48 13.22
CA GLN A 47 17.19 6.36 12.42
C GLN A 47 18.11 5.62 11.44
N ASN A 48 18.65 4.46 11.85
CA ASN A 48 19.50 3.63 10.99
C ASN A 48 18.76 3.10 9.76
N LEU A 49 17.50 2.67 9.91
CA LEU A 49 16.67 2.13 8.83
C LEU A 49 16.09 3.21 7.91
N THR A 50 16.06 4.46 8.38
CA THR A 50 15.57 5.65 7.65
C THR A 50 16.72 6.52 7.14
N SER A 51 17.94 5.99 7.07
CA SER A 51 19.10 6.69 6.54
C SER A 51 18.87 7.14 5.11
N LYS A 52 19.27 8.38 4.79
CA LYS A 52 19.14 8.97 3.45
C LYS A 52 20.51 9.39 2.95
N GLU A 53 20.81 9.01 1.73
CA GLU A 53 22.07 9.35 1.07
C GLU A 53 21.78 9.95 -0.29
N TRP A 54 22.63 10.88 -0.72
CA TRP A 54 22.56 11.46 -2.04
C TRP A 54 22.72 10.39 -3.14
N ARG A 55 21.90 10.50 -4.18
CA ARG A 55 22.01 9.77 -5.44
C ARG A 55 21.94 10.75 -6.60
N ASP A 56 22.88 10.65 -7.54
CA ASP A 56 22.88 11.53 -8.71
C ASP A 56 21.64 11.28 -9.59
N ASP A 57 21.28 12.28 -10.40
CA ASP A 57 20.18 12.22 -11.38
C ASP A 57 18.80 11.87 -10.80
N ASN A 58 18.54 12.25 -9.54
CA ASN A 58 17.24 12.08 -8.90
C ASN A 58 16.74 13.42 -8.32
N PRO A 59 15.46 13.80 -8.55
CA PRO A 59 14.89 15.00 -7.94
C PRO A 59 14.92 14.92 -6.41
N SER A 60 15.33 16.03 -5.79
CA SER A 60 15.27 16.21 -4.34
C SER A 60 14.01 16.98 -3.95
N LEU A 61 13.57 16.85 -2.70
CA LEU A 61 12.43 17.59 -2.15
C LEU A 61 12.59 19.11 -2.28
N SER A 62 13.78 19.62 -1.96
CA SER A 62 14.14 21.03 -2.06
C SER A 62 15.66 21.20 -1.97
N GLU A 63 16.16 22.39 -2.31
CA GLU A 63 17.56 22.78 -2.12
C GLU A 63 18.06 22.62 -0.67
N ALA A 64 17.16 22.77 0.31
CA ALA A 64 17.48 22.63 1.73
C ALA A 64 17.57 21.15 2.19
N ALA A 65 17.02 20.22 1.41
CA ALA A 65 16.98 18.80 1.72
C ALA A 65 17.43 17.96 0.50
N PRO A 66 18.71 18.10 0.06
CA PRO A 66 19.19 17.47 -1.16
C PRO A 66 19.13 15.93 -1.11
N ASN A 67 19.33 15.33 0.06
CA ASN A 67 19.30 13.87 0.24
C ASN A 67 17.88 13.31 0.38
N PHE A 68 16.85 14.16 0.50
CA PHE A 68 15.47 13.70 0.46
C PHE A 68 15.06 13.52 -1.00
N GLN A 69 15.26 12.32 -1.53
CA GLN A 69 14.96 11.98 -2.92
C GLN A 69 13.89 10.89 -2.96
N PRO A 70 12.64 11.21 -3.39
CA PRO A 70 11.53 10.26 -3.33
C PRO A 70 11.79 8.93 -4.03
N ALA A 71 12.58 8.92 -5.11
CA ALA A 71 13.00 7.72 -5.82
C ALA A 71 13.78 6.71 -4.96
N ALA A 72 14.49 7.17 -3.92
CA ALA A 72 15.29 6.33 -3.02
C ALA A 72 14.60 6.06 -1.66
N ILE A 73 13.35 6.54 -1.49
CA ILE A 73 12.59 6.40 -0.25
C ILE A 73 11.49 5.35 -0.47
N LYS A 74 11.35 4.44 0.49
CA LYS A 74 10.23 3.49 0.55
C LYS A 74 8.98 4.23 1.01
N ALA A 75 7.96 4.28 0.17
CA ALA A 75 6.73 5.01 0.42
C ALA A 75 5.61 4.06 0.88
N GLU A 76 4.68 4.59 1.68
CA GLU A 76 3.54 3.83 2.19
C GLU A 76 2.34 3.84 1.24
N TYR A 77 2.12 4.98 0.56
CA TYR A 77 1.05 5.17 -0.42
C TYR A 77 1.38 6.35 -1.35
N SER A 78 2.02 6.07 -2.49
CA SER A 78 2.66 7.11 -3.32
C SER A 78 1.77 7.66 -4.43
N SER A 79 1.96 8.95 -4.74
CA SER A 79 1.48 9.59 -5.97
C SER A 79 2.60 9.66 -7.01
N LEU A 80 2.25 9.95 -8.27
CA LEU A 80 3.21 10.20 -9.35
C LEU A 80 3.34 11.70 -9.61
N GLY A 81 4.57 12.18 -9.82
CA GLY A 81 4.84 13.56 -10.26
C GLY A 81 5.63 14.42 -9.27
N LYS A 82 6.07 13.86 -8.14
CA LYS A 82 6.85 14.56 -7.10
C LYS A 82 8.31 14.11 -6.99
N GLY A 83 8.83 13.41 -8.01
CA GLY A 83 10.20 12.88 -8.04
C GLY A 83 10.31 11.38 -7.80
N ASP A 84 9.23 10.71 -7.38
CA ASP A 84 9.10 9.26 -7.51
C ASP A 84 8.50 8.95 -8.89
N PHE A 85 9.20 8.13 -9.67
CA PHE A 85 8.84 7.74 -11.04
C PHE A 85 8.34 6.29 -11.14
N ARG A 86 8.34 5.55 -10.02
CA ARG A 86 7.73 4.23 -9.92
C ARG A 86 6.22 4.33 -10.06
N TYR A 87 5.56 3.19 -10.30
CA TYR A 87 4.11 3.16 -10.41
C TYR A 87 3.46 3.65 -9.10
N PRO A 88 2.50 4.58 -9.18
CA PRO A 88 1.87 5.15 -7.99
C PRO A 88 0.78 4.24 -7.45
N ALA A 89 0.47 4.38 -6.16
CA ALA A 89 -0.70 3.76 -5.55
C ALA A 89 -2.01 4.41 -6.00
N PHE A 90 -1.98 5.72 -6.26
CA PHE A 90 -3.15 6.48 -6.66
C PHE A 90 -2.82 7.65 -7.60
N GLN A 91 -3.83 8.15 -8.31
CA GLN A 91 -3.72 9.33 -9.16
C GLN A 91 -5.06 10.05 -9.24
N ILE A 92 -5.01 11.38 -9.14
CA ILE A 92 -6.18 12.25 -9.11
C ILE A 92 -6.06 13.29 -10.22
N THR A 93 -7.04 13.37 -11.11
CA THR A 93 -7.15 14.45 -12.09
C THR A 93 -8.02 15.59 -11.56
N GLN A 94 -7.45 16.78 -11.56
CA GLN A 94 -8.11 18.03 -11.21
C GLN A 94 -8.89 18.58 -12.42
N LYS A 95 -9.83 19.50 -12.17
CA LYS A 95 -10.61 20.18 -13.23
C LYS A 95 -9.77 20.89 -14.29
N ASN A 96 -8.56 21.36 -13.94
CA ASN A 96 -7.62 22.01 -14.85
C ASN A 96 -6.73 21.02 -15.64
N GLY A 97 -6.90 19.70 -15.43
CA GLY A 97 -6.09 18.65 -16.07
C GLY A 97 -4.78 18.31 -15.34
N SER A 98 -4.43 19.04 -14.27
CA SER A 98 -3.29 18.68 -13.41
C SER A 98 -3.55 17.35 -12.70
N ARG A 99 -2.46 16.61 -12.46
CA ARG A 99 -2.47 15.31 -11.76
C ARG A 99 -1.55 15.25 -10.54
N ILE A 100 -1.05 16.41 -10.10
CA ILE A 100 -0.19 16.50 -8.92
C ILE A 100 -1.06 16.48 -7.65
N THR A 101 -0.62 15.72 -6.65
CA THR A 101 -1.22 15.64 -5.32
C THR A 101 -0.11 15.67 -4.27
N GLU A 102 -0.26 16.53 -3.26
CA GLU A 102 0.68 16.71 -2.16
C GLU A 102 0.02 16.36 -0.83
N LEU A 103 0.01 15.06 -0.50
CA LEU A 103 -0.54 14.58 0.76
C LEU A 103 0.33 15.05 1.94
N GLN A 104 -0.31 15.72 2.89
CA GLN A 104 0.26 16.08 4.17
C GLN A 104 -0.51 15.34 5.26
N TYR A 105 0.20 14.64 6.15
CA TYR A 105 -0.39 14.06 7.35
C TYR A 105 -1.16 15.13 8.14
N ASP A 106 -2.35 14.76 8.61
CA ASP A 106 -3.23 15.61 9.41
C ASP A 106 -3.40 15.05 10.83
N HIS A 107 -3.93 13.82 10.94
CA HIS A 107 -4.13 13.16 12.23
C HIS A 107 -4.20 11.63 12.07
N TYR A 108 -4.27 10.93 13.21
CA TYR A 108 -4.56 9.49 13.24
C TYR A 108 -5.71 9.18 14.20
N GLN A 109 -6.33 8.02 14.01
CA GLN A 109 -7.32 7.46 14.92
C GLN A 109 -7.01 5.99 15.18
N LEU A 110 -7.08 5.56 16.43
CA LEU A 110 -6.92 4.17 16.84
C LEU A 110 -8.20 3.69 17.52
N SER A 111 -8.72 2.55 17.07
CA SER A 111 -9.95 1.96 17.59
C SER A 111 -9.80 0.45 17.80
N ALA A 112 -10.53 -0.09 18.77
CA ALA A 112 -10.60 -1.52 19.01
C ALA A 112 -11.54 -2.22 18.01
N GLY A 113 -11.23 -3.46 17.70
CA GLY A 113 -11.95 -4.31 16.77
C GLY A 113 -11.82 -3.88 15.30
N LYS A 114 -12.62 -4.52 14.46
CA LYS A 114 -12.73 -4.23 13.03
C LYS A 114 -14.19 -4.29 12.58
N LYS A 115 -14.71 -3.17 12.07
CA LYS A 115 -16.05 -3.07 11.49
C LYS A 115 -16.04 -3.35 9.99
N ARG A 116 -17.18 -3.81 9.47
CA ARG A 116 -17.38 -4.04 8.03
C ARG A 116 -17.42 -2.70 7.27
N LEU A 117 -16.92 -2.71 6.04
CA LEU A 117 -17.04 -1.60 5.10
C LEU A 117 -18.46 -1.52 4.54
N ALA A 118 -18.96 -0.31 4.33
CA ALA A 118 -20.27 -0.12 3.72
C ALA A 118 -20.21 -0.42 2.21
N GLY A 119 -21.13 -1.25 1.71
CA GLY A 119 -21.27 -1.52 0.27
C GLY A 119 -20.22 -2.45 -0.33
N LEU A 120 -19.29 -3.00 0.47
CA LEU A 120 -18.26 -3.92 0.03
C LEU A 120 -18.18 -5.16 0.95
N PRO A 121 -17.81 -6.34 0.42
CA PRO A 121 -17.34 -7.42 1.27
C PRO A 121 -16.05 -6.98 1.98
N SER A 122 -15.92 -7.31 3.26
CA SER A 122 -14.81 -6.88 4.09
C SER A 122 -14.63 -7.79 5.29
N THR A 123 -13.44 -7.78 5.86
CA THR A 123 -13.09 -8.39 7.14
C THR A 123 -13.78 -7.71 8.32
N PHE A 124 -13.91 -8.44 9.42
CA PHE A 124 -14.57 -7.99 10.65
C PHE A 124 -14.03 -8.77 11.85
N ASP A 125 -14.14 -8.18 13.04
CA ASP A 125 -13.93 -8.85 14.32
C ASP A 125 -15.22 -8.74 15.14
N ASP A 126 -16.02 -9.81 15.12
CA ASP A 126 -17.22 -9.97 15.95
C ASP A 126 -16.97 -10.96 17.10
N THR A 127 -15.72 -11.41 17.27
CA THR A 127 -15.31 -12.49 18.19
C THR A 127 -14.42 -12.01 19.33
N ASP A 128 -14.11 -10.71 19.38
CA ASP A 128 -13.20 -10.11 20.37
C ASP A 128 -11.80 -10.72 20.27
N ASP A 129 -11.29 -10.86 19.03
CA ASP A 129 -10.01 -11.50 18.71
C ASP A 129 -8.83 -10.51 18.76
N ASP A 130 -8.90 -9.56 19.69
CA ASP A 130 -7.91 -8.50 19.92
C ASP A 130 -7.54 -7.67 18.67
N ALA A 131 -8.42 -7.60 17.67
CA ALA A 131 -8.17 -6.81 16.48
C ALA A 131 -8.12 -5.30 16.81
N GLN A 132 -7.30 -4.55 16.08
CA GLN A 132 -7.24 -3.09 16.21
C GLN A 132 -7.25 -2.43 14.83
N THR A 133 -7.96 -1.31 14.70
CA THR A 133 -7.99 -0.51 13.47
C THR A 133 -7.33 0.85 13.69
N LEU A 134 -6.27 1.12 12.93
CA LEU A 134 -5.56 2.38 12.81
C LEU A 134 -5.95 3.07 11.51
N ILE A 135 -6.37 4.33 11.58
CA ILE A 135 -6.67 5.18 10.43
C ILE A 135 -5.68 6.34 10.45
N ILE A 136 -4.95 6.54 9.35
CA ILE A 136 -4.06 7.68 9.16
C ILE A 136 -4.65 8.60 8.10
N SER A 137 -4.97 9.82 8.50
CA SER A 137 -5.62 10.79 7.62
C SER A 137 -4.61 11.79 7.06
N PHE A 138 -4.67 11.97 5.75
CA PHE A 138 -3.89 12.94 5.01
C PHE A 138 -4.80 13.95 4.33
N LYS A 139 -4.28 15.15 4.09
CA LYS A 139 -4.93 16.18 3.29
C LYS A 139 -4.00 16.65 2.18
N ASP A 140 -4.51 16.66 0.97
CA ASP A 140 -3.85 17.27 -0.17
C ASP A 140 -3.85 18.79 -0.03
N GLN A 141 -2.67 19.40 -0.03
CA GLN A 141 -2.51 20.85 0.06
C GLN A 141 -3.01 21.58 -1.20
N ILE A 142 -3.10 20.89 -2.34
CA ILE A 142 -3.49 21.50 -3.62
C ILE A 142 -5.01 21.53 -3.77
N THR A 143 -5.67 20.37 -3.60
CA THR A 143 -7.10 20.22 -3.89
C THR A 143 -7.99 20.19 -2.65
N GLY A 144 -7.41 19.98 -1.46
CA GLY A 144 -8.16 19.74 -0.23
C GLY A 144 -8.76 18.34 -0.11
N LEU A 145 -8.52 17.44 -1.07
CA LEU A 145 -8.83 16.00 -0.96
C LEU A 145 -8.29 15.44 0.36
N THR A 146 -9.07 14.61 1.05
CA THR A 146 -8.58 13.84 2.17
C THR A 146 -8.45 12.37 1.80
N VAL A 147 -7.39 11.74 2.29
CA VAL A 147 -7.09 10.32 2.07
C VAL A 147 -6.85 9.66 3.41
N ASP A 148 -7.67 8.68 3.74
CA ASP A 148 -7.54 7.87 4.95
C ASP A 148 -6.92 6.53 4.58
N LEU A 149 -5.74 6.23 5.13
CA LEU A 149 -5.10 4.93 5.04
C LEU A 149 -5.53 4.09 6.24
N ASN A 150 -6.27 3.01 5.98
CA ASN A 150 -6.83 2.15 7.01
C ASN A 150 -5.95 0.90 7.19
N TYR A 151 -5.59 0.58 8.43
CA TYR A 151 -4.83 -0.61 8.82
C TYR A 151 -5.60 -1.34 9.91
N SER A 152 -6.04 -2.56 9.63
CA SER A 152 -6.69 -3.42 10.62
C SER A 152 -5.77 -4.60 10.92
N LEU A 153 -5.34 -4.70 12.17
CA LEU A 153 -4.39 -5.69 12.63
C LEU A 153 -5.15 -6.85 13.28
N PHE A 154 -4.94 -8.06 12.78
CA PHE A 154 -5.44 -9.31 13.36
C PHE A 154 -4.23 -10.07 13.93
N PRO A 155 -3.93 -9.91 15.24
CA PRO A 155 -2.64 -10.28 15.79
C PRO A 155 -2.38 -11.79 15.78
N HIS A 156 -3.42 -12.60 15.99
CA HIS A 156 -3.31 -14.04 16.18
C HIS A 156 -3.15 -14.84 14.88
N GLN A 157 -3.42 -14.21 13.73
CA GLN A 157 -3.29 -14.84 12.41
C GLN A 157 -2.14 -14.23 11.59
N ASP A 158 -1.38 -13.29 12.16
CA ASP A 158 -0.34 -12.52 11.47
C ASP A 158 -0.86 -11.78 10.22
N VAL A 159 -2.09 -11.25 10.27
CA VAL A 159 -2.75 -10.56 9.14
C VAL A 159 -2.84 -9.06 9.40
N ILE A 160 -2.48 -8.28 8.36
CA ILE A 160 -2.68 -6.83 8.31
C ILE A 160 -3.57 -6.52 7.11
N VAL A 161 -4.78 -6.06 7.38
CA VAL A 161 -5.73 -5.67 6.35
C VAL A 161 -5.60 -4.17 6.07
N ARG A 162 -5.48 -3.80 4.80
CA ARG A 162 -5.32 -2.43 4.32
C ARG A 162 -6.42 -2.03 3.36
N SER A 163 -6.84 -0.78 3.44
CA SER A 163 -7.68 -0.14 2.42
C SER A 163 -7.50 1.37 2.47
N THR A 164 -8.00 2.07 1.47
CA THR A 164 -7.92 3.53 1.37
C THR A 164 -9.29 4.14 1.15
N THR A 165 -9.56 5.23 1.85
CA THR A 165 -10.77 6.03 1.68
C THR A 165 -10.42 7.41 1.18
N PHE A 166 -10.98 7.80 0.04
CA PHE A 166 -10.84 9.13 -0.52
C PHE A 166 -12.10 9.93 -0.21
N THR A 167 -11.96 11.13 0.32
CA THR A 167 -13.11 12.03 0.55
C THR A 167 -12.81 13.40 -0.05
N ASN A 168 -13.77 13.95 -0.79
CA ASN A 168 -13.64 15.28 -1.39
C ASN A 168 -14.43 16.31 -0.57
N PRO A 169 -13.83 16.97 0.43
CA PRO A 169 -14.49 18.05 1.17
C PRO A 169 -14.51 19.38 0.39
N SER A 170 -13.83 19.45 -0.77
CA SER A 170 -13.75 20.66 -1.58
C SER A 170 -15.04 20.90 -2.37
N SER A 171 -15.16 22.08 -2.99
CA SER A 171 -16.27 22.44 -3.86
C SER A 171 -16.07 22.01 -5.32
N GLU A 172 -14.87 21.59 -5.71
CA GLU A 172 -14.54 21.23 -7.09
C GLU A 172 -14.62 19.71 -7.28
N LYS A 173 -14.94 19.28 -8.51
CA LYS A 173 -14.96 17.86 -8.85
C LYS A 173 -13.52 17.35 -9.01
N LEU A 174 -13.26 16.16 -8.49
CA LEU A 174 -12.03 15.41 -8.69
C LEU A 174 -12.34 14.11 -9.43
N VAL A 175 -11.38 13.59 -10.17
CA VAL A 175 -11.47 12.26 -10.80
C VAL A 175 -10.37 11.40 -10.23
N ILE A 176 -10.73 10.23 -9.69
CA ILE A 176 -9.78 9.22 -9.28
C ILE A 176 -9.49 8.34 -10.49
N ASP A 177 -8.30 8.47 -11.06
CA ASP A 177 -7.85 7.66 -12.21
C ASP A 177 -7.25 6.33 -11.75
N ARG A 178 -6.73 6.30 -10.52
CA ARG A 178 -6.18 5.11 -9.88
C ARG A 178 -6.42 5.17 -8.37
N ALA A 179 -6.87 4.05 -7.79
CA ALA A 179 -6.99 3.88 -6.35
C ALA A 179 -6.75 2.41 -5.96
N LEU A 180 -5.49 2.09 -5.70
CA LEU A 180 -5.09 0.77 -5.22
C LEU A 180 -5.38 0.64 -3.71
N SER A 181 -5.58 -0.58 -3.25
CA SER A 181 -5.91 -0.87 -1.86
C SER A 181 -4.69 -0.87 -0.95
N SER A 182 -3.53 -1.25 -1.50
CA SER A 182 -2.29 -1.40 -0.73
C SER A 182 -1.06 -1.16 -1.61
N GLN A 183 -0.06 -0.49 -1.04
CA GLN A 183 1.30 -0.37 -1.56
C GLN A 183 2.29 -0.82 -0.50
N LEU A 184 3.18 -1.74 -0.82
CA LEU A 184 4.28 -2.14 0.05
C LEU A 184 5.61 -1.98 -0.69
N ASP A 185 6.50 -1.15 -0.13
CA ASP A 185 7.88 -1.03 -0.62
C ASP A 185 8.82 -1.87 0.28
N LEU A 186 9.58 -2.77 -0.33
CA LEU A 186 10.55 -3.66 0.31
C LEU A 186 12.00 -3.26 -0.03
N PRO A 187 12.97 -3.50 0.86
CA PRO A 187 14.33 -2.98 0.71
C PRO A 187 15.19 -3.72 -0.33
N ASP A 188 14.71 -4.82 -0.89
CA ASP A 188 15.43 -5.64 -1.86
C ASP A 188 14.44 -6.32 -2.85
N ASP A 189 14.96 -7.01 -3.86
CA ASP A 189 14.21 -7.70 -4.91
C ASP A 189 14.50 -9.20 -4.97
N ASN A 190 15.23 -9.75 -3.99
CA ASN A 190 15.59 -11.17 -3.98
C ASN A 190 14.44 -12.03 -3.46
N TYR A 191 13.40 -12.10 -4.28
CA TYR A 191 12.18 -12.86 -4.09
C TYR A 191 11.79 -13.58 -5.37
N ASP A 192 11.05 -14.68 -5.22
CA ASP A 192 10.26 -15.25 -6.30
C ASP A 192 8.80 -14.82 -6.13
N LEU A 193 8.19 -14.39 -7.23
CA LEU A 193 6.75 -14.24 -7.34
C LEU A 193 6.13 -15.62 -7.58
N ILE A 194 5.28 -16.03 -6.65
CA ILE A 194 4.33 -17.13 -6.83
C ILE A 194 2.99 -16.52 -7.24
N GLN A 195 2.49 -16.93 -8.41
CA GLN A 195 1.19 -16.54 -8.94
C GLN A 195 0.36 -17.78 -9.31
N PHE A 196 -0.96 -17.60 -9.38
CA PHE A 196 -1.90 -18.65 -9.70
C PHE A 196 -2.63 -18.33 -11.01
N SER A 197 -2.14 -18.90 -12.11
CA SER A 197 -2.62 -18.63 -13.47
C SER A 197 -3.29 -19.85 -14.08
N GLY A 198 -4.17 -19.64 -15.04
CA GLY A 198 -4.87 -20.76 -15.67
C GLY A 198 -5.86 -20.34 -16.75
N THR A 199 -6.89 -21.16 -16.90
CA THR A 199 -8.08 -20.87 -17.71
C THR A 199 -9.21 -21.75 -17.20
N TRP A 200 -10.40 -21.63 -17.79
CA TRP A 200 -11.53 -22.50 -17.47
C TRP A 200 -11.14 -23.98 -17.51
N ALA A 201 -11.57 -24.73 -16.49
CA ALA A 201 -11.28 -26.15 -16.27
C ALA A 201 -9.81 -26.49 -15.96
N LYS A 202 -8.94 -25.47 -15.81
CA LYS A 202 -7.52 -25.57 -15.45
C LYS A 202 -7.08 -24.34 -14.65
N GLU A 203 -7.88 -23.97 -13.65
CA GLU A 203 -7.69 -22.75 -12.87
C GLU A 203 -6.51 -22.87 -11.89
N ARG A 204 -5.84 -21.73 -11.61
CA ARG A 204 -4.94 -21.56 -10.47
C ARG A 204 -3.79 -22.57 -10.41
N HIS A 205 -3.17 -22.87 -11.55
CA HIS A 205 -1.88 -23.55 -11.53
C HIS A 205 -0.82 -22.59 -10.97
N LEU A 206 0.05 -23.13 -10.14
CA LEU A 206 1.13 -22.38 -9.51
C LEU A 206 2.25 -22.12 -10.51
N TYR A 207 2.64 -20.86 -10.65
CA TYR A 207 3.86 -20.44 -11.36
C TYR A 207 4.76 -19.70 -10.39
N ARG A 208 6.04 -20.03 -10.40
CA ARG A 208 7.06 -19.42 -9.55
C ARG A 208 8.18 -18.88 -10.41
N ASN A 209 8.42 -17.58 -10.36
CA ASN A 209 9.46 -16.91 -11.15
C ASN A 209 10.20 -15.88 -10.31
N HIS A 210 11.51 -15.80 -10.50
CA HIS A 210 12.35 -14.80 -9.85
C HIS A 210 11.96 -13.39 -10.32
N LEU A 211 11.99 -12.42 -9.39
CA LEU A 211 11.80 -11.01 -9.75
C LEU A 211 12.92 -10.53 -10.67
N ARG A 212 12.63 -9.47 -11.42
CA ARG A 212 13.58 -8.84 -12.35
C ARG A 212 13.31 -7.34 -12.45
N PRO A 213 14.32 -6.53 -12.84
CA PRO A 213 14.11 -5.10 -13.10
C PRO A 213 12.90 -4.81 -13.99
N GLY A 214 12.13 -3.78 -13.61
CA GLY A 214 10.86 -3.42 -14.24
C GLY A 214 9.66 -4.12 -13.60
N ILE A 215 8.59 -4.28 -14.37
CA ILE A 215 7.27 -4.71 -13.85
C ILE A 215 7.01 -6.18 -14.13
N GLN A 216 6.42 -6.87 -13.16
CA GLN A 216 5.81 -8.18 -13.27
C GLN A 216 4.41 -8.10 -12.67
N SER A 217 3.37 -8.39 -13.45
CA SER A 217 1.99 -8.21 -12.98
C SER A 217 1.03 -9.25 -13.53
N ILE A 218 -0.04 -9.47 -12.78
CA ILE A 218 -1.23 -10.19 -13.19
C ILE A 218 -2.44 -9.30 -12.95
N SER A 219 -3.44 -9.40 -13.83
CA SER A 219 -4.62 -8.53 -13.74
C SER A 219 -5.83 -9.14 -14.41
N SER A 220 -6.98 -8.51 -14.21
CA SER A 220 -8.20 -8.78 -14.96
C SER A 220 -8.84 -7.50 -15.48
N LEU A 221 -9.40 -7.59 -16.69
CA LEU A 221 -10.24 -6.59 -17.35
C LEU A 221 -11.61 -7.18 -17.73
N ARG A 222 -11.99 -8.29 -17.09
CA ARG A 222 -13.15 -9.11 -17.48
C ARG A 222 -14.37 -8.88 -16.59
N THR A 223 -14.40 -7.74 -15.89
CA THR A 223 -15.39 -7.37 -14.85
C THR A 223 -15.58 -8.45 -13.78
N SER A 224 -14.58 -9.32 -13.64
CA SER A 224 -14.53 -10.46 -12.74
C SER A 224 -13.06 -10.72 -12.38
N SER A 225 -12.79 -11.35 -11.25
CA SER A 225 -11.42 -11.76 -10.88
C SER A 225 -10.82 -12.77 -11.87
N SER A 226 -11.62 -13.41 -12.72
CA SER A 226 -11.23 -14.26 -13.86
C SER A 226 -10.80 -15.69 -13.53
N HIS A 227 -10.83 -16.56 -14.55
CA HIS A 227 -10.22 -17.89 -14.50
C HIS A 227 -8.72 -17.84 -14.82
N GLN A 228 -8.27 -16.75 -15.45
CA GLN A 228 -6.95 -16.60 -16.03
C GLN A 228 -5.89 -16.27 -14.99
N GLN A 229 -6.24 -15.40 -14.04
CA GLN A 229 -5.37 -14.94 -12.97
C GLN A 229 -6.20 -14.82 -11.69
N ASN A 230 -5.64 -15.21 -10.56
CA ASN A 230 -6.28 -15.07 -9.26
C ASN A 230 -5.68 -13.86 -8.51
N PRO A 231 -6.47 -13.08 -7.75
CA PRO A 231 -5.99 -11.92 -6.98
C PRO A 231 -5.27 -12.34 -5.68
N PHE A 232 -4.52 -13.44 -5.73
CA PHE A 232 -3.68 -13.93 -4.66
C PHE A 232 -2.28 -14.17 -5.23
N MET A 233 -1.30 -13.54 -4.62
CA MET A 233 0.11 -13.74 -4.94
C MET A 233 0.95 -13.87 -3.67
N ILE A 234 2.11 -14.49 -3.81
CA ILE A 234 3.05 -14.66 -2.70
C ILE A 234 4.43 -14.20 -3.17
N LEU A 235 5.10 -13.38 -2.36
CA LEU A 235 6.53 -13.16 -2.48
C LEU A 235 7.27 -14.06 -1.51
N VAL A 236 8.16 -14.88 -2.02
CA VAL A 236 8.93 -15.82 -1.20
C VAL A 236 10.42 -15.63 -1.40
N ARG A 237 11.23 -15.91 -0.37
CA ARG A 237 12.69 -16.01 -0.59
C ARG A 237 13.00 -17.22 -1.50
N PRO A 238 14.11 -17.21 -2.27
CA PRO A 238 14.43 -18.29 -3.21
C PRO A 238 14.46 -19.71 -2.59
N GLU A 239 14.84 -19.82 -1.32
CA GLU A 239 14.91 -21.11 -0.62
C GLU A 239 13.62 -21.48 0.13
N THR A 240 12.60 -20.62 0.09
CA THR A 240 11.32 -20.88 0.76
C THR A 240 10.57 -22.02 0.08
N THR A 241 10.02 -22.91 0.89
CA THR A 241 9.16 -24.04 0.49
C THR A 241 7.86 -24.00 1.31
N ASP A 242 6.95 -24.95 1.09
CA ASP A 242 5.73 -25.07 1.89
C ASP A 242 5.99 -25.29 3.40
N GLN A 243 7.21 -25.69 3.79
CA GLN A 243 7.54 -26.08 5.16
C GLN A 243 8.40 -25.05 5.90
N GLN A 244 9.13 -24.19 5.18
CA GLN A 244 10.08 -23.27 5.78
C GLN A 244 10.39 -22.07 4.88
N GLY A 245 10.86 -20.99 5.50
CA GLY A 245 11.32 -19.79 4.80
C GLY A 245 10.40 -18.59 5.00
N ALA A 246 10.82 -17.43 4.53
CA ALA A 246 10.05 -16.20 4.60
C ALA A 246 9.13 -16.06 3.39
N ALA A 247 7.90 -15.64 3.63
CA ALA A 247 6.88 -15.42 2.63
C ALA A 247 5.99 -14.23 3.02
N PHE A 248 5.57 -13.45 2.03
CA PHE A 248 4.51 -12.45 2.15
C PHE A 248 3.35 -12.87 1.25
N GLY A 249 2.17 -13.10 1.83
CA GLY A 249 0.95 -13.32 1.07
C GLY A 249 0.22 -12.00 0.83
N PHE A 250 -0.40 -11.86 -0.33
CA PHE A 250 -1.24 -10.71 -0.67
C PHE A 250 -2.52 -11.22 -1.34
N ASN A 251 -3.67 -10.82 -0.82
CA ASN A 251 -4.98 -11.14 -1.38
C ASN A 251 -5.88 -9.90 -1.42
N LEU A 252 -6.88 -9.90 -2.31
CA LEU A 252 -7.83 -8.81 -2.46
C LEU A 252 -9.27 -9.29 -2.20
N VAL A 253 -9.96 -8.64 -1.26
CA VAL A 253 -11.39 -8.86 -0.98
C VAL A 253 -12.23 -8.13 -2.04
N TYR A 254 -12.10 -8.56 -3.29
CA TYR A 254 -12.78 -7.98 -4.43
C TYR A 254 -13.01 -9.03 -5.53
N SER A 255 -14.07 -8.85 -6.31
CA SER A 255 -14.46 -9.84 -7.33
C SER A 255 -14.45 -9.28 -8.75
N GLY A 256 -14.08 -8.02 -8.95
CA GLY A 256 -14.05 -7.35 -10.26
C GLY A 256 -12.66 -7.32 -10.90
N ASN A 257 -12.40 -6.27 -11.68
CA ASN A 257 -11.10 -6.00 -12.27
C ASN A 257 -10.06 -5.71 -11.17
N PHE A 258 -8.98 -6.47 -11.14
CA PHE A 258 -7.90 -6.30 -10.16
C PHE A 258 -6.55 -6.13 -10.85
N LEU A 259 -5.59 -5.59 -10.12
CA LEU A 259 -4.18 -5.55 -10.47
C LEU A 259 -3.37 -6.01 -9.26
N ASP A 260 -2.54 -7.02 -9.47
CA ASP A 260 -1.41 -7.36 -8.60
C ASP A 260 -0.13 -7.10 -9.40
N SER A 261 0.69 -6.17 -8.94
CA SER A 261 1.86 -5.70 -9.66
C SER A 261 3.05 -5.57 -8.73
N ILE A 262 4.19 -6.06 -9.20
CA ILE A 262 5.49 -5.89 -8.55
C ILE A 262 6.40 -5.15 -9.51
N GLU A 263 6.94 -4.03 -9.05
CA GLU A 263 7.98 -3.29 -9.76
C GLU A 263 9.29 -3.38 -9.00
N VAL A 264 10.35 -3.81 -9.69
CA VAL A 264 11.73 -3.71 -9.22
C VAL A 264 12.35 -2.47 -9.85
N ASP A 265 12.78 -1.53 -9.01
CA ASP A 265 13.35 -0.26 -9.46
C ASP A 265 14.87 -0.31 -9.69
N GLN A 266 15.45 0.85 -10.01
CA GLN A 266 16.87 1.03 -10.29
C GLN A 266 17.80 0.72 -9.10
N TYR A 267 17.27 0.62 -7.88
CA TYR A 267 18.02 0.31 -6.66
C TYR A 267 17.74 -1.10 -6.15
N ASN A 268 17.13 -1.95 -6.98
CA ASN A 268 16.73 -3.31 -6.61
C ASN A 268 15.77 -3.33 -5.41
N THR A 269 14.93 -2.29 -5.25
CA THR A 269 13.83 -2.32 -4.28
C THR A 269 12.54 -2.78 -4.95
N SER A 270 11.67 -3.45 -4.20
CA SER A 270 10.40 -3.98 -4.74
C SER A 270 9.22 -3.16 -4.26
N ARG A 271 8.41 -2.63 -5.17
CA ARG A 271 7.10 -2.05 -4.89
C ARG A 271 6.00 -3.02 -5.28
N ILE A 272 5.20 -3.44 -4.30
CA ILE A 272 4.05 -4.32 -4.48
C ILE A 272 2.79 -3.47 -4.44
N LEU A 273 1.94 -3.59 -5.45
CA LEU A 273 0.70 -2.85 -5.63
C LEU A 273 -0.45 -3.84 -5.83
N THR A 274 -1.48 -3.74 -4.99
CA THR A 274 -2.68 -4.58 -5.07
C THR A 274 -3.94 -3.72 -4.95
N GLY A 275 -4.95 -4.01 -5.78
CA GLY A 275 -6.20 -3.25 -5.75
C GLY A 275 -7.04 -3.38 -7.01
N ILE A 276 -7.98 -2.45 -7.20
CA ILE A 276 -8.78 -2.33 -8.42
C ILE A 276 -7.83 -2.05 -9.60
N ASN A 277 -8.05 -2.72 -10.73
CA ASN A 277 -7.27 -2.47 -11.93
C ASN A 277 -7.42 -1.00 -12.36
N PRO A 278 -6.32 -0.23 -12.49
CA PRO A 278 -6.38 1.16 -12.96
C PRO A 278 -6.83 1.26 -14.42
N ASP A 279 -6.60 0.23 -15.23
CA ASP A 279 -7.08 0.17 -16.61
C ASP A 279 -8.60 -0.07 -16.62
N GLU A 280 -9.31 0.66 -17.47
CA GLU A 280 -10.79 0.70 -17.52
C GLU A 280 -11.46 1.14 -16.21
N PHE A 281 -10.75 1.91 -15.38
CA PHE A 281 -11.27 2.50 -14.15
C PHE A 281 -11.20 4.04 -14.19
N GLY A 282 -12.19 4.67 -13.58
CA GLY A 282 -12.23 6.12 -13.37
C GLY A 282 -13.42 6.48 -12.51
N TRP A 283 -13.19 7.11 -11.36
CA TRP A 283 -14.26 7.45 -10.42
C TRP A 283 -14.42 8.97 -10.28
N GLN A 284 -15.61 9.48 -10.64
CA GLN A 284 -15.93 10.89 -10.42
C GLN A 284 -16.25 11.13 -8.95
N LEU A 285 -15.35 11.82 -8.25
CA LEU A 285 -15.49 12.16 -6.85
C LEU A 285 -16.05 13.60 -6.72
N GLY A 286 -17.38 13.69 -6.63
CA GLY A 286 -18.08 14.96 -6.45
C GLY A 286 -17.84 15.61 -5.07
N PRO A 287 -18.18 16.90 -4.90
CA PRO A 287 -18.13 17.58 -3.61
C PRO A 287 -18.91 16.83 -2.53
N GLY A 288 -18.29 16.62 -1.37
CA GLY A 288 -18.82 15.87 -0.23
C GLY A 288 -18.89 14.35 -0.42
N ALA A 289 -18.49 13.82 -1.58
CA ALA A 289 -18.51 12.38 -1.84
C ALA A 289 -17.26 11.68 -1.31
N SER A 290 -17.39 10.37 -1.06
CA SER A 290 -16.28 9.49 -0.72
C SER A 290 -16.20 8.29 -1.67
N PHE A 291 -15.00 7.71 -1.75
CA PHE A 291 -14.71 6.47 -2.46
C PHE A 291 -13.88 5.56 -1.55
N GLN A 292 -14.32 4.32 -1.39
CA GLN A 292 -13.67 3.30 -0.56
C GLN A 292 -13.08 2.22 -1.47
N THR A 293 -11.79 1.93 -1.33
CA THR A 293 -11.18 0.78 -2.00
C THR A 293 -11.62 -0.53 -1.33
N PRO A 294 -11.60 -1.66 -2.04
CA PRO A 294 -11.65 -2.98 -1.41
C PRO A 294 -10.51 -3.16 -0.41
N GLU A 295 -10.62 -4.17 0.46
CA GLU A 295 -9.55 -4.53 1.38
C GLU A 295 -8.51 -5.43 0.71
N ALA A 296 -7.24 -5.15 0.97
CA ALA A 296 -6.11 -6.04 0.70
C ALA A 296 -5.57 -6.60 2.00
N SER A 297 -5.18 -7.87 2.03
CA SER A 297 -4.63 -8.58 3.20
C SER A 297 -3.31 -9.26 2.85
#